data_AF-A0A1I2YAB9-F1
#
_entry.id   AF-A0A1I2YAB9-F1
#
_cell.length_a   1.000
_cell.length_b   1.000
_cell.length_c   1.000
_cell.angle_alpha   90.00
_cell.angle_beta   90.00
_cell.angle_gamma   90.00
#
_symmetry.space_group_name_H-M   'P 1'
#
loop_
_entity.id
_entity.type
_entity.pdbx_description
1 polymer ?
#
loop_
_entity_poly.entity_id
_entity_poly.type
_entity_poly.pdbx_seq_one_letter_code
_entity_poly.pdbx_strand_id
1 'polypeptide(L)'
;MNEQTKIKLIQLGFTEDEINKMADTFKNTLKLSPQKVESAFNELINQGLDEQSAHDFFVHTPSIFGKAVETTRKQFDLYRQIFGDRYIEVISDSPRRLIQGPETIINRLNYFKSENIPLAEVQKNIFIGKKQFKKKYGVEL
;
A
#
# COMPACT_ATOMS: atom_id res chain seq x y z
N MET A 1 -9.48 -18.61 8.54
CA MET A 1 -10.35 -17.74 7.73
C MET A 1 -11.71 -18.39 7.78
N ASN A 2 -12.77 -17.62 8.01
CA ASN A 2 -14.11 -18.22 7.95
C ASN A 2 -14.50 -18.49 6.48
N GLU A 3 -15.40 -19.44 6.26
CA GLU A 3 -15.84 -19.86 4.92
C GLU A 3 -16.44 -18.71 4.11
N GLN A 4 -17.18 -17.80 4.75
CA GLN A 4 -17.80 -16.66 4.05
C GLN A 4 -16.74 -15.71 3.46
N THR A 5 -15.63 -15.48 4.17
CA THR A 5 -14.52 -14.65 3.70
C THR A 5 -13.79 -15.34 2.55
N LYS A 6 -13.61 -16.66 2.60
CA LYS A 6 -13.04 -17.43 1.48
C LYS A 6 -13.92 -17.30 0.23
N ILE A 7 -15.23 -17.51 0.36
CA ILE A 7 -16.19 -17.36 -0.74
C ILE A 7 -16.13 -15.94 -1.33
N LYS A 8 -16.06 -14.90 -0.48
CA LYS A 8 -15.95 -13.52 -0.95
C LYS A 8 -14.65 -13.27 -1.72
N LEU A 9 -13.51 -13.81 -1.27
CA LEU A 9 -12.25 -13.70 -2.01
C LEU A 9 -12.36 -14.38 -3.39
N ILE A 10 -12.96 -15.56 -3.47
CA ILE A 10 -13.19 -16.24 -4.76
C ILE A 10 -14.07 -15.39 -5.68
N GLN A 11 -15.13 -14.77 -5.15
CA GLN A 11 -16.00 -13.85 -5.91
C GLN A 11 -15.27 -12.61 -6.42
N LEU A 12 -14.24 -12.16 -5.71
CA LEU A 12 -13.38 -11.03 -6.11
C LEU A 12 -12.25 -11.46 -7.08
N GLY A 13 -12.24 -12.72 -7.53
CA GLY A 13 -11.32 -13.23 -8.54
C GLY A 13 -10.09 -13.96 -8.01
N PHE A 14 -9.93 -14.11 -6.69
CA PHE A 14 -8.77 -14.80 -6.11
C PHE A 14 -8.89 -16.33 -6.23
N THR A 15 -7.80 -16.98 -6.60
CA THR A 15 -7.71 -18.45 -6.60
C THR A 15 -7.54 -19.00 -5.18
N GLU A 16 -7.86 -20.29 -4.98
CA GLU A 16 -7.63 -20.92 -3.67
C GLU A 16 -6.16 -20.90 -3.25
N ASP A 17 -5.23 -21.08 -4.19
CA ASP A 17 -3.80 -21.06 -3.92
C ASP A 17 -3.33 -19.67 -3.45
N GLU A 18 -3.82 -18.61 -4.07
CA GLU A 18 -3.52 -17.23 -3.66
C GLU A 18 -4.10 -16.91 -2.28
N ILE A 19 -5.31 -17.37 -2.02
CA ILE A 19 -5.96 -17.25 -0.72
C ILE A 19 -5.13 -17.95 0.37
N ASN A 20 -4.65 -19.17 0.10
CA ASN A 20 -3.79 -19.91 1.02
C ASN A 20 -2.45 -19.19 1.23
N LYS A 21 -1.81 -18.72 0.16
CA LYS A 21 -0.57 -17.92 0.23
C LYS A 21 -0.75 -16.64 1.06
N MET A 22 -1.87 -15.95 0.90
CA MET A 22 -2.20 -14.76 1.69
C MET A 22 -2.41 -15.10 3.17
N ALA A 23 -3.07 -16.22 3.46
CA ALA A 23 -3.28 -16.73 4.81
C ALA A 23 -1.97 -17.06 5.54
N ASP A 24 -1.02 -17.68 4.84
CA ASP A 24 0.29 -18.00 5.37
C ASP A 24 1.15 -16.75 5.62
N THR A 25 1.08 -15.78 4.70
CA THR A 25 1.86 -14.54 4.78
C THR A 25 1.34 -13.61 5.88
N PHE A 26 0.03 -13.51 6.07
CA PHE A 26 -0.58 -12.66 7.08
C PHE A 26 -1.67 -13.43 7.83
N LYS A 27 -1.30 -14.11 8.92
CA LYS A 27 -2.23 -14.93 9.73
C LYS A 27 -3.49 -14.21 10.21
N ASN A 28 -3.48 -12.88 10.28
CA ASN A 28 -4.66 -12.08 10.64
C ASN A 28 -5.70 -11.99 9.52
N THR A 29 -5.38 -12.34 8.26
CA THR A 29 -6.39 -12.54 7.20
C THR A 29 -7.48 -13.52 7.65
N LEU A 30 -7.10 -14.50 8.48
CA LEU A 30 -8.00 -15.51 9.01
C LEU A 30 -9.15 -14.93 9.86
N LYS A 31 -9.03 -13.68 10.31
CA LYS A 31 -10.00 -12.97 11.18
C LYS A 31 -10.82 -11.91 10.45
N LEU A 32 -10.57 -11.68 9.16
CA LEU A 32 -11.30 -10.66 8.40
C LEU A 32 -12.74 -11.09 8.11
N SER A 33 -13.67 -10.15 8.13
CA SER A 33 -15.03 -10.37 7.64
C SER A 33 -15.12 -10.22 6.11
N PRO A 34 -16.12 -10.84 5.46
CA PRO A 34 -16.35 -10.68 4.02
C PRO A 34 -16.47 -9.21 3.61
N GLN A 35 -17.21 -8.41 4.38
CA GLN A 35 -17.43 -6.99 4.12
C GLN A 35 -16.12 -6.19 4.20
N LYS A 36 -15.22 -6.58 5.10
CA LYS A 36 -13.91 -5.92 5.27
C LYS A 36 -13.03 -6.15 4.05
N VAL A 37 -12.99 -7.38 3.53
CA VAL A 37 -12.24 -7.74 2.32
C VAL A 37 -12.79 -7.00 1.10
N GLU A 38 -14.10 -7.07 0.89
CA GLU A 38 -14.78 -6.39 -0.23
C GLU A 38 -14.57 -4.88 -0.21
N SER A 39 -14.76 -4.25 0.95
CA SER A 39 -14.58 -2.80 1.09
C SER A 39 -13.13 -2.38 0.83
N ALA A 40 -12.15 -3.17 1.27
CA ALA A 40 -10.74 -2.87 1.00
C ALA A 40 -10.40 -3.02 -0.48
N PHE A 41 -10.91 -4.07 -1.14
CA PHE A 41 -10.68 -4.31 -2.56
C PHE A 41 -11.28 -3.20 -3.43
N ASN A 42 -12.56 -2.91 -3.21
CA ASN A 42 -13.27 -1.85 -3.92
C ASN A 42 -12.66 -0.47 -3.67
N GLU A 43 -12.07 -0.24 -2.49
CA GLU A 43 -11.39 1.03 -2.24
C GLU A 43 -10.19 1.23 -3.17
N LEU A 44 -9.36 0.21 -3.43
CA LEU A 44 -8.23 0.36 -4.36
C LEU A 44 -8.71 0.71 -5.77
N ILE A 45 -9.79 0.06 -6.22
CA ILE A 45 -10.40 0.32 -7.53
C ILE A 45 -10.97 1.74 -7.58
N ASN A 46 -11.72 2.15 -6.56
CA ASN A 46 -12.30 3.50 -6.46
C ASN A 46 -11.23 4.60 -6.44
N GLN A 47 -10.03 4.30 -5.95
CA GLN A 47 -8.91 5.23 -5.98
C GLN A 47 -8.16 5.26 -7.33
N GLY A 48 -8.57 4.43 -8.30
CA GLY A 48 -8.05 4.46 -9.67
C GLY A 48 -7.09 3.34 -10.04
N LEU A 49 -6.91 2.32 -9.20
CA LEU A 49 -6.22 1.09 -9.63
C LEU A 49 -7.16 0.27 -10.51
N ASP A 50 -6.59 -0.39 -11.53
CA ASP A 50 -7.31 -1.45 -12.21
C ASP A 50 -7.45 -2.70 -11.32
N GLU A 51 -8.38 -3.59 -11.69
CA GLU A 51 -8.70 -4.79 -10.92
C GLU A 51 -7.50 -5.73 -10.76
N GLN A 52 -6.67 -5.88 -11.79
CA GLN A 52 -5.50 -6.75 -11.75
C GLN A 52 -4.43 -6.21 -10.80
N SER A 53 -4.16 -4.90 -10.87
CA SER A 53 -3.26 -4.20 -9.97
C SER A 53 -3.76 -4.30 -8.52
N ALA A 54 -5.06 -4.13 -8.29
CA ALA A 54 -5.67 -4.30 -6.97
C ALA A 54 -5.52 -5.74 -6.45
N HIS A 55 -5.77 -6.73 -7.31
CA HIS A 55 -5.61 -8.14 -7.01
C HIS A 55 -4.17 -8.48 -6.61
N ASP A 56 -3.20 -8.12 -7.45
CA ASP A 56 -1.77 -8.34 -7.20
C ASP A 56 -1.33 -7.66 -5.90
N PHE A 57 -1.90 -6.49 -5.59
CA PHE A 57 -1.66 -5.77 -4.34
C PHE A 57 -1.97 -6.62 -3.11
N PHE A 58 -3.11 -7.30 -3.10
CA PHE A 58 -3.52 -8.13 -1.96
C PHE A 58 -2.73 -9.42 -1.88
N VAL A 59 -2.42 -10.06 -3.01
CA VAL A 59 -1.60 -11.29 -3.04
C VAL A 59 -0.21 -11.02 -2.47
N HIS A 60 0.41 -9.89 -2.80
CA HIS A 60 1.76 -9.55 -2.34
C HIS A 60 1.80 -8.90 -0.95
N THR A 61 0.74 -8.21 -0.53
CA THR A 61 0.68 -7.53 0.77
C THR A 61 -0.70 -7.67 1.41
N PRO A 62 -1.06 -8.88 1.86
CA PRO A 62 -2.40 -9.16 2.42
C PRO A 62 -2.69 -8.40 3.71
N SER A 63 -1.67 -7.82 4.38
CA SER A 63 -1.86 -6.94 5.53
C SER A 63 -2.67 -5.68 5.21
N ILE A 64 -2.80 -5.29 3.94
CA ILE A 64 -3.61 -4.13 3.52
C ILE A 64 -5.09 -4.33 3.88
N PHE A 65 -5.61 -5.56 3.85
CA PHE A 65 -6.97 -5.84 4.32
C PHE A 65 -7.22 -5.45 5.77
N GLY A 66 -6.17 -5.47 6.60
CA GLY A 66 -6.25 -5.06 8.00
C GLY A 66 -6.35 -3.55 8.21
N LYS A 67 -6.00 -2.73 7.20
CA LYS A 67 -6.08 -1.27 7.31
C LYS A 67 -7.53 -0.79 7.27
N ALA A 68 -7.80 0.33 7.94
CA ALA A 68 -9.05 1.04 7.72
C ALA A 68 -9.06 1.62 6.30
N VAL A 69 -10.21 1.56 5.62
CA VAL A 69 -10.43 2.16 4.29
C VAL A 69 -10.02 3.64 4.31
N GLU A 70 -10.38 4.34 5.37
CA GLU A 70 -10.01 5.74 5.60
C GLU A 70 -8.50 5.97 5.67
N THR A 71 -7.74 5.03 6.25
CA THR A 71 -6.27 5.11 6.27
C THR A 71 -5.70 4.93 4.87
N THR A 72 -6.27 4.03 4.07
CA THR A 72 -5.87 3.85 2.67
C THR A 72 -6.16 5.12 1.87
N ARG A 73 -7.36 5.71 1.99
CA ARG A 73 -7.75 6.98 1.34
C ARG A 73 -6.77 8.10 1.59
N LYS A 74 -6.46 8.37 2.86
CA LYS A 74 -5.50 9.41 3.25
C LYS A 74 -4.13 9.21 2.60
N GLN A 75 -3.72 7.96 2.41
CA GLN A 75 -2.45 7.64 1.75
C GLN A 75 -2.49 7.92 0.25
N PHE A 76 -3.61 7.61 -0.41
CA PHE A 76 -3.85 7.97 -1.81
C PHE A 76 -3.88 9.49 -1.99
N ASP A 77 -4.60 10.21 -1.13
CA ASP A 77 -4.68 11.68 -1.19
C ASP A 77 -3.30 12.33 -1.02
N LEU A 78 -2.50 11.82 -0.07
CA LEU A 78 -1.11 12.26 0.10
C LEU A 78 -0.28 12.06 -1.17
N TYR A 79 -0.36 10.88 -1.79
CA TYR A 79 0.37 10.60 -3.02
C TYR A 79 -0.13 11.39 -4.23
N ARG A 80 -1.43 11.65 -4.33
CA ARG A 80 -2.01 12.54 -5.33
C ARG A 80 -1.47 13.97 -5.17
N GLN A 81 -1.35 14.46 -3.93
CA GLN A 81 -0.77 15.78 -3.66
C GLN A 81 0.73 15.87 -4.02
N ILE A 82 1.50 14.81 -3.76
CA ILE A 82 2.96 14.81 -3.98
C ILE A 82 3.31 14.58 -5.45
N PHE A 83 2.64 13.63 -6.11
CA PHE A 83 3.02 13.12 -7.42
C PHE A 83 2.08 13.53 -8.55
N GLY A 84 1.00 14.25 -8.25
CA GLY A 84 0.00 14.63 -9.24
C GLY A 84 -0.59 13.41 -9.94
N ASP A 85 -0.77 13.50 -11.25
CA ASP A 85 -1.36 12.44 -12.09
C ASP A 85 -0.58 11.12 -12.08
N ARG A 86 0.70 11.16 -11.68
CA ARG A 86 1.57 9.97 -11.61
C ARG A 86 1.40 9.16 -10.33
N TYR A 87 0.49 9.55 -9.43
CA TYR A 87 0.31 8.86 -8.15
C TYR A 87 -0.02 7.37 -8.30
N ILE A 88 -0.79 6.98 -9.32
CA ILE A 88 -1.09 5.56 -9.59
C ILE A 88 0.17 4.81 -9.99
N GLU A 89 0.99 5.34 -10.91
CA GLU A 89 2.29 4.74 -11.27
C GLU A 89 3.16 4.53 -10.03
N VAL A 90 3.16 5.52 -9.13
CA VAL A 90 3.90 5.44 -7.87
C VAL A 90 3.33 4.35 -6.97
N ILE A 91 2.02 4.24 -6.80
CA ILE A 91 1.45 3.24 -5.90
C ILE A 91 1.63 1.83 -6.48
N SER A 92 1.40 1.65 -7.78
CA SER A 92 1.48 0.37 -8.49
C SER A 92 2.87 -0.26 -8.47
N ASP A 93 3.95 0.51 -8.38
CA ASP A 93 5.32 -0.04 -8.32
C ASP A 93 5.59 -0.87 -7.05
N SER A 94 4.90 -0.59 -5.93
CA SER A 94 5.08 -1.40 -4.72
C SER A 94 3.95 -1.21 -3.70
N PRO A 95 3.27 -2.31 -3.30
CA PRO A 95 2.24 -2.26 -2.26
C PRO A 95 2.69 -1.74 -0.90
N ARG A 96 3.99 -1.86 -0.60
CA ARG A 96 4.56 -1.30 0.63
C ARG A 96 4.39 0.22 0.75
N ARG A 97 4.14 0.93 -0.36
CA ARG A 97 3.90 2.37 -0.36
C ARG A 97 2.58 2.71 0.33
N LEU A 98 1.57 1.84 0.31
CA LEU A 98 0.31 2.07 1.03
C LEU A 98 0.38 1.75 2.54
N ILE A 99 1.36 0.94 2.96
CA ILE A 99 1.50 0.56 4.37
C ILE A 99 2.43 1.47 5.16
N GLN A 100 3.33 2.19 4.48
CA GLN A 100 4.25 3.13 5.12
C GLN A 100 3.48 4.27 5.82
N GLY A 101 4.00 4.75 6.95
CA GLY A 101 3.38 5.84 7.69
C GLY A 101 3.48 7.16 6.91
N PRO A 102 2.42 7.98 6.87
CA PRO A 102 2.42 9.25 6.14
C PRO A 102 3.47 10.23 6.68
N GLU A 103 3.70 10.25 7.99
CA GLU A 103 4.71 11.11 8.62
C GLU A 103 6.12 10.83 8.12
N THR A 104 6.48 9.56 7.89
CA THR A 104 7.80 9.20 7.35
C THR A 104 8.00 9.81 5.96
N ILE A 105 6.98 9.77 5.12
CA ILE A 105 7.02 10.34 3.77
C ILE A 105 7.18 11.87 3.86
N ILE A 106 6.37 12.52 4.68
CA ILE A 106 6.37 13.97 4.87
C ILE A 106 7.73 14.46 5.41
N ASN A 107 8.27 13.80 6.44
CA ASN A 107 9.56 14.18 7.04
C ASN A 107 10.70 14.08 6.03
N ARG A 108 10.70 13.06 5.18
CA ARG A 108 11.71 12.88 4.13
C ARG A 108 11.59 13.91 3.02
N LEU A 109 10.35 14.24 2.62
CA LEU A 109 10.11 15.32 1.66
C LEU A 109 10.58 16.68 2.18
N ASN A 110 10.28 16.98 3.45
CA ASN A 110 10.74 18.21 4.11
C ASN A 110 12.27 18.28 4.17
N TYR A 111 12.93 17.16 4.48
CA TYR A 111 14.39 17.05 4.43
C TYR A 111 14.95 17.30 3.02
N PHE A 112 14.41 16.65 1.99
CA PHE A 112 14.89 16.88 0.62
C PHE A 112 14.70 18.34 0.18
N LYS A 113 13.57 18.95 0.57
CA LYS A 113 13.32 20.37 0.32
C LYS A 113 14.32 21.27 1.04
N SER A 114 14.68 20.99 2.31
CA SER A 114 15.68 21.80 3.03
C SER A 114 17.08 21.67 2.44
N GLU A 115 17.40 20.50 1.87
CA GLU A 115 18.67 20.24 1.17
C GLU A 115 18.67 20.70 -0.30
N ASN A 116 17.59 21.35 -0.78
CA ASN A 116 17.41 21.75 -2.19
C ASN A 116 17.53 20.59 -3.21
N ILE A 117 17.16 19.37 -2.81
CA ILE A 117 17.18 18.18 -3.66
C ILE A 117 15.82 18.04 -4.37
N PRO A 118 15.76 18.09 -5.72
CA PRO A 118 14.49 17.98 -6.45
C PRO A 118 13.79 16.63 -6.25
N LEU A 119 12.44 16.65 -6.18
CA LEU A 119 11.62 15.43 -6.03
C LEU A 119 11.92 14.36 -7.09
N ALA A 120 12.19 14.79 -8.33
CA ALA A 120 12.51 13.90 -9.45
C ALA A 120 13.74 13.03 -9.19
N GLU A 121 14.70 13.49 -8.38
CA GLU A 121 15.93 12.76 -8.06
C GLU A 121 15.76 11.79 -6.89
N VAL A 122 14.71 11.97 -6.08
CA VAL A 122 14.52 11.25 -4.82
C VAL A 122 13.24 10.40 -4.78
N GLN A 123 12.47 10.35 -5.86
CA GLN A 123 11.19 9.61 -5.93
C GLN A 123 11.29 8.19 -5.35
N LYS A 124 12.33 7.43 -5.71
CA LYS A 124 12.58 6.08 -5.16
C LYS A 124 13.16 6.10 -3.73
N ASN A 125 13.95 7.12 -3.41
CA ASN A 125 14.64 7.24 -2.12
C ASN A 125 13.70 7.63 -0.97
N ILE A 126 12.54 8.23 -1.26
CA ILE A 126 11.52 8.54 -0.25
C ILE A 126 10.99 7.26 0.42
N PHE A 127 10.97 6.12 -0.29
CA PHE A 127 10.35 4.88 0.17
C PHE A 127 11.34 3.87 0.78
N ILE A 128 12.63 4.16 0.80
CA ILE A 128 13.64 3.20 1.29
C ILE A 128 13.49 2.96 2.80
N GLY A 129 13.94 1.79 3.27
CA GLY A 129 13.87 1.46 4.70
C GLY A 129 14.69 2.44 5.56
N LYS A 130 14.25 2.67 6.80
CA LYS A 130 14.90 3.59 7.77
C LYS A 130 16.43 3.44 7.86
N LYS A 131 16.93 2.20 7.93
CA LYS A 131 18.38 1.91 7.95
C LYS A 131 19.09 2.35 6.67
N GLN A 132 18.47 2.13 5.50
CA GLN A 132 19.03 2.53 4.21
C GLN A 132 19.01 4.06 4.06
N PHE A 133 17.95 4.71 4.54
CA PHE A 133 17.84 6.17 4.56
C PHE A 133 18.97 6.78 5.38
N LYS A 134 19.17 6.31 6.62
CA LYS A 134 20.26 6.77 7.50
C LYS A 134 21.64 6.57 6.88
N LYS A 135 21.88 5.41 6.25
CA LYS A 135 23.16 5.15 5.58
C LYS A 135 23.42 6.13 4.42
N LYS A 136 22.38 6.50 3.67
CA LYS A 136 22.50 7.34 2.47
C LYS A 136 22.56 8.83 2.78
N TYR A 137 21.77 9.30 3.74
CA TYR A 137 21.57 10.73 4.02
C TYR A 137 22.12 11.17 5.38
N GLY A 138 22.65 10.26 6.19
CA GLY A 138 23.21 10.59 7.51
C GLY A 138 22.19 10.91 8.59
N VAL A 139 20.89 11.00 8.25
CA VAL A 139 19.80 11.35 9.18
C VAL A 139 18.79 10.20 9.35
N GLU A 140 18.10 10.17 10.48
CA GLU A 140 17.16 9.10 10.83
C GLU A 140 15.71 9.59 10.76
N LEU A 141 15.05 9.35 9.61
CA LEU A 141 13.68 9.79 9.27
C LEU A 141 12.79 8.65 8.74
#